data_AF-A0A970B320-F1
#
_entry.id   AF-A0A970B320-F1
#
_cell.length_a   1.000
_cell.length_b   1.000
_cell.length_c   1.000
_cell.angle_alpha   90.00
_cell.angle_beta   90.00
_cell.angle_gamma   90.00
#
_symmetry.space_group_name_H-M   'P 1'
#
loop_
_entity.id
_entity.type
_entity.pdbx_description
1 polymer ?
#
loop_
_entity_poly.entity_id
_entity_poly.type
_entity_poly.pdbx_seq_one_letter_code
_entity_poly.pdbx_strand_id
1 'polypeptide(L)'
;MSWSVVLGRIAGTEVRVHLTFFLLIAWIPFLALTVDGRTTPGRFFAFEHFDVVPDAAVLGKALGGGIVPIAAVVADATFNVAPELDVGHYTHEKNPLTTRAALTTLEIIADESLVARGAELGAYALGCIAQLPRRHPVVQGWPRAGAAA
;
A
#
# COMPACT_ATOMS: atom_id res chain seq x y z
N MET A 1 -2.33 8.59 13.43
CA MET A 1 -1.29 9.27 14.22
C MET A 1 -0.20 9.75 13.27
N SER A 2 -0.05 11.07 13.08
CA SER A 2 1.00 11.66 12.24
C SER A 2 2.25 11.89 13.08
N TRP A 3 3.41 11.39 12.62
CA TRP A 3 4.69 11.68 13.24
C TRP A 3 5.52 12.50 12.26
N SER A 4 6.16 13.56 12.72
CA SER A 4 7.12 14.32 11.91
C SER A 4 8.53 14.09 12.41
N VAL A 5 9.42 13.62 11.54
CA VAL A 5 10.85 13.49 11.82
C VAL A 5 11.56 14.63 11.10
N VAL A 6 12.31 15.45 11.86
CA VAL A 6 13.21 16.44 11.28
C VAL A 6 14.50 15.72 10.91
N LEU A 7 14.79 15.63 9.60
CA LEU A 7 16.00 14.98 9.09
C LEU A 7 17.23 15.89 9.18
N GLY A 8 17.04 17.19 9.37
CA GLY A 8 18.11 18.18 9.51
C GLY A 8 17.83 19.43 8.67
N ARG A 9 18.86 20.25 8.44
CA ARG A 9 18.82 21.41 7.55
C ARG A 9 19.63 21.13 6.30
N ILE A 10 19.02 21.32 5.13
CA ILE A 10 19.69 21.26 3.83
C ILE A 10 19.56 22.64 3.19
N ALA A 11 20.68 23.27 2.84
CA ALA A 11 20.73 24.62 2.26
C ALA A 11 19.97 25.70 3.07
N GLY A 12 19.92 25.59 4.41
CA GLY A 12 19.23 26.53 5.30
C GLY A 12 17.75 26.21 5.56
N THR A 13 17.16 25.33 4.76
CA THR A 13 15.77 24.88 4.89
C THR A 13 15.69 23.68 5.85
N GLU A 14 14.78 23.73 6.82
CA GLU A 14 14.49 22.59 7.71
C GLU A 14 13.75 21.52 6.90
N VAL A 15 14.36 20.34 6.77
CA VAL A 15 13.75 19.20 6.10
C VAL A 15 12.99 18.39 7.14
N ARG A 16 11.66 18.54 7.13
CA ARG A 16 10.73 17.81 7.98
C ARG A 16 10.00 16.78 7.14
N VAL A 17 10.19 15.51 7.47
CA VAL A 17 9.43 14.41 6.85
C VAL A 17 8.24 14.10 7.74
N HIS A 18 7.05 14.38 7.20
CA HIS A 18 5.79 13.99 7.82
C HIS A 18 5.54 12.51 7.48
N LEU A 19 5.96 11.64 8.39
CA LEU A 19 5.66 10.21 8.37
C LEU A 19 4.27 10.01 8.98
N THR A 20 3.24 10.19 8.16
CA THR A 20 1.96 9.55 8.45
C THR A 20 2.17 8.06 8.24
N PHE A 21 2.29 7.32 9.35
CA PHE A 21 2.60 5.89 9.33
C PHE A 21 1.42 5.09 8.76
N PHE A 22 1.29 5.11 7.44
CA PHE A 22 0.79 3.99 6.68
C PHE A 22 1.94 3.58 5.79
N LEU A 23 2.70 2.59 6.26
CA LEU A 23 3.56 1.76 5.40
C LEU A 23 2.62 1.11 4.39
N LEU A 24 2.24 1.85 3.34
CA LEU A 24 1.64 1.31 2.14
C LEU A 24 2.77 0.66 1.36
N ILE A 25 3.27 -0.40 1.98
CA ILE A 25 3.57 -1.56 1.21
C ILE A 25 2.35 -1.77 0.30
N ALA A 26 2.48 -1.46 -0.99
CA ALA A 26 1.50 -1.82 -2.00
C ALA A 26 1.35 -3.34 -1.91
N TRP A 27 0.44 -3.77 -1.04
CA TRP A 27 0.07 -5.14 -0.90
C TRP A 27 -0.78 -5.46 -2.11
N ILE A 28 -0.58 -6.69 -2.56
CA ILE A 28 -1.33 -7.27 -3.65
C ILE A 28 -2.82 -7.20 -3.26
N PRO A 29 -3.74 -6.82 -4.17
CA PRO A 29 -5.17 -6.70 -3.89
C PRO A 29 -5.88 -7.97 -3.37
N PHE A 30 -5.16 -9.06 -3.11
CA PHE A 30 -5.70 -10.39 -2.79
C PHE A 30 -6.48 -10.50 -1.48
N LEU A 31 -6.40 -9.53 -0.58
CA LEU A 31 -7.19 -9.57 0.64
C LEU A 31 -8.05 -8.33 0.71
N ALA A 32 -9.35 -8.52 0.47
CA ALA A 32 -10.37 -7.63 0.99
C ALA A 32 -10.00 -7.22 2.42
N LEU A 33 -9.77 -5.94 2.62
CA LEU A 33 -9.38 -5.43 3.92
C LEU A 33 -10.57 -5.65 4.86
N THR A 34 -10.37 -6.51 5.85
CA THR A 34 -11.37 -6.81 6.86
C THR A 34 -11.14 -5.88 8.02
N VAL A 35 -11.90 -4.79 8.04
CA VAL A 35 -12.02 -3.94 9.22
C VAL A 35 -13.24 -4.43 9.98
N ASP A 36 -13.05 -4.83 11.24
CA ASP A 36 -14.13 -5.24 12.16
C ASP A 36 -15.09 -6.32 11.60
N GLY A 37 -14.53 -7.30 10.89
CA GLY A 37 -15.31 -8.42 10.32
C GLY A 37 -16.12 -8.05 9.08
N ARG A 38 -15.94 -6.85 8.50
CA ARG A 38 -16.53 -6.43 7.23
C ARG A 38 -15.49 -6.47 6.12
N THR A 39 -15.74 -7.32 5.13
CA THR A 39 -15.03 -7.34 3.84
C THR A 39 -15.44 -6.10 3.06
N THR A 40 -14.48 -5.19 2.85
CA THR A 40 -14.70 -4.01 2.00
C THR A 40 -14.36 -4.31 0.53
N PRO A 41 -15.00 -3.61 -0.43
CA PRO A 41 -14.66 -3.75 -1.86
C PRO A 41 -13.17 -3.47 -2.08
N GLY A 42 -12.55 -4.15 -3.04
CA GLY A 42 -11.14 -3.95 -3.37
C GLY A 42 -10.88 -2.51 -3.78
N ARG A 43 -9.96 -1.85 -3.08
CA ARG A 43 -9.43 -0.54 -3.43
C ARG A 43 -8.01 -0.69 -3.95
N PHE A 44 -7.58 0.23 -4.80
CA PHE A 44 -6.24 0.15 -5.38
C PHE A 44 -5.17 0.42 -4.31
N PHE A 45 -5.44 1.39 -3.43
CA PHE A 45 -4.60 1.67 -2.28
C PHE A 45 -5.30 1.37 -0.96
N ALA A 46 -4.54 0.90 0.04
CA ALA A 46 -5.13 0.54 1.34
C ALA A 46 -5.72 1.75 2.07
N PHE A 47 -5.17 2.96 1.88
CA PHE A 47 -5.66 4.19 2.52
C PHE A 47 -7.07 4.58 2.06
N GLU A 48 -7.48 4.17 0.86
CA GLU A 48 -8.83 4.43 0.32
C GLU A 48 -9.93 3.72 1.13
N HIS A 49 -9.59 2.66 1.87
CA HIS A 49 -10.53 2.00 2.77
C HIS A 49 -10.82 2.81 4.04
N PHE A 50 -9.99 3.80 4.34
CA PHE A 50 -10.09 4.64 5.54
C PHE A 50 -10.48 6.09 5.20
N ASP A 51 -10.85 6.37 3.94
CA ASP A 51 -11.12 7.72 3.44
C ASP A 51 -9.99 8.71 3.77
N VAL A 52 -8.73 8.24 3.72
CA VAL A 52 -7.53 9.04 3.98
C VAL A 52 -6.88 9.45 2.66
N VAL A 53 -6.52 10.72 2.53
CA VAL A 53 -5.65 11.22 1.45
C VAL A 53 -4.28 11.54 2.05
N PRO A 54 -3.22 10.78 1.73
CA PRO A 54 -1.89 11.04 2.26
C PRO A 54 -1.18 12.17 1.52
N ASP A 55 -0.33 12.93 2.21
CA ASP A 55 0.55 13.93 1.59
C ASP A 55 1.57 13.29 0.63
N ALA A 56 2.01 12.06 0.96
CA ALA A 56 2.86 11.23 0.12
C ALA A 56 2.53 9.74 0.31
N ALA A 57 2.55 8.99 -0.79
CA ALA A 57 2.42 7.54 -0.83
C ALA A 57 3.74 6.90 -1.26
N VAL A 58 4.23 5.94 -0.48
CA VAL A 58 5.44 5.16 -0.82
C VAL A 58 4.99 3.86 -1.48
N LEU A 59 5.60 3.48 -2.59
CA LEU A 59 5.30 2.28 -3.37
C LEU A 59 6.55 1.40 -3.51
N GLY A 60 6.39 0.10 -3.67
CA GLY A 60 7.48 -0.85 -3.86
C GLY A 60 6.96 -2.28 -3.90
N LYS A 61 7.73 -3.25 -3.37
CA LYS A 61 7.38 -4.68 -3.34
C LYS A 61 6.88 -5.21 -4.68
N ALA A 62 5.56 -5.41 -4.80
CA ALA A 62 4.92 -5.95 -6.00
C ALA A 62 4.99 -4.99 -7.19
N LEU A 63 5.36 -3.71 -6.99
CA LEU A 63 5.49 -2.74 -8.07
C LEU A 63 6.39 -3.23 -9.21
N GLY A 64 7.48 -3.94 -8.90
CA GLY A 64 8.35 -4.52 -9.94
C GLY A 64 7.89 -5.88 -10.47
N GLY A 65 6.62 -6.25 -10.26
CA GLY A 65 6.05 -7.54 -10.66
C GLY A 65 6.65 -8.75 -9.92
N GLY A 66 7.41 -8.52 -8.85
CA GLY A 66 8.21 -9.56 -8.19
C GLY A 66 9.46 -9.98 -8.99
N ILE A 67 9.77 -9.30 -10.09
CA ILE A 67 10.89 -9.62 -11.00
C ILE A 67 12.06 -8.67 -10.80
N VAL A 68 11.79 -7.37 -10.64
CA VAL A 68 12.83 -6.35 -10.52
C VAL A 68 12.64 -5.49 -9.26
N PRO A 69 13.73 -5.00 -8.63
CA PRO A 69 13.61 -4.09 -7.50
C PRO A 69 13.26 -2.69 -8.00
N ILE A 70 12.12 -2.17 -7.56
CA ILE A 70 11.73 -0.78 -7.76
C ILE A 70 10.85 -0.29 -6.62
N ALA A 71 11.07 0.95 -6.23
CA ALA A 71 10.26 1.69 -5.28
C ALA A 71 9.99 3.08 -5.86
N ALA A 72 8.90 3.71 -5.41
CA ALA A 72 8.54 5.06 -5.81
C ALA A 72 7.96 5.82 -4.61
N VAL A 73 8.05 7.14 -4.64
CA VAL A 73 7.29 8.02 -3.76
C VAL A 73 6.43 8.90 -4.65
N VAL A 74 5.12 8.89 -4.41
CA VAL A 74 4.14 9.72 -5.10
C VAL A 74 3.71 10.79 -4.10
N ALA A 75 3.92 12.06 -4.42
CA ALA A 75 3.54 13.18 -3.59
C ALA A 75 3.07 14.33 -4.47
N ASP A 76 2.35 15.28 -3.87
CA ASP A 76 1.97 16.50 -4.57
C ASP A 76 3.21 17.31 -4.97
N ALA A 77 3.16 17.93 -6.15
CA ALA A 77 4.29 18.70 -6.70
C ALA A 77 4.65 19.92 -5.82
N THR A 78 3.72 20.44 -5.03
CA THR A 78 3.96 21.54 -4.08
C THR A 78 4.98 21.18 -2.98
N PHE A 79 5.20 19.88 -2.71
CA PHE A 79 6.24 19.43 -1.79
C PHE A 79 7.64 19.44 -2.41
N ASN A 80 7.77 19.60 -3.74
CA ASN A 80 9.07 19.75 -4.40
C ASN A 80 9.56 21.20 -4.32
N VAL A 81 10.06 21.60 -3.15
CA VAL A 81 10.41 22.99 -2.82
C VAL A 81 11.81 23.42 -3.28
N ALA A 82 12.62 22.50 -3.80
CA ALA A 82 13.96 22.76 -4.30
C ALA A 82 14.27 21.89 -5.53
N PRO A 83 13.50 22.02 -6.62
CA PRO A 83 13.65 21.19 -7.83
C PRO A 83 15.01 21.34 -8.51
N GLU A 84 15.73 22.42 -8.24
CA GLU A 84 17.08 22.68 -8.73
C GLU A 84 18.18 21.94 -7.93
N LEU A 85 17.84 21.40 -6.75
CA LEU A 85 18.77 20.68 -5.91
C LEU A 85 18.60 19.18 -6.07
N ASP A 86 19.70 18.50 -6.39
CA ASP A 86 19.76 17.04 -6.49
C ASP A 86 19.92 16.38 -5.11
N VAL A 87 18.86 16.45 -4.30
CA VAL A 87 18.86 15.94 -2.92
C VAL A 87 18.33 14.51 -2.84
N GLY A 88 19.21 13.56 -2.54
CA GLY A 88 18.87 12.15 -2.39
C GLY A 88 18.93 11.41 -3.72
N HIS A 89 20.02 10.65 -3.90
CA HIS A 89 20.27 9.88 -5.10
C HIS A 89 20.71 8.47 -4.73
N TYR A 90 20.18 7.50 -5.46
CA TYR A 90 20.64 6.11 -5.45
C TYR A 90 21.04 5.68 -6.86
N THR A 91 22.14 4.92 -6.98
CA THR A 91 22.75 4.56 -8.28
C THR A 91 21.79 3.89 -9.27
N HIS A 92 20.81 3.13 -8.79
CA HIS A 92 19.86 2.42 -9.67
C HIS A 92 18.44 3.04 -9.63
N GLU A 93 18.29 4.25 -9.09
CA GLU A 93 17.01 4.96 -9.19
C GLU A 93 16.72 5.37 -10.64
N LYS A 94 15.45 5.65 -10.95
CA LYS A 94 15.00 6.13 -12.28
C LYS A 94 15.45 5.22 -13.45
N ASN A 95 15.72 3.93 -13.19
CA ASN A 95 16.18 2.99 -14.19
C ASN A 95 15.04 2.66 -15.19
N PRO A 96 15.21 2.93 -16.49
CA PRO A 96 14.14 2.77 -17.47
C PRO A 96 13.64 1.32 -17.61
N LEU A 97 14.51 0.33 -17.38
CA LEU A 97 14.12 -1.09 -17.40
C LEU A 97 13.15 -1.39 -16.25
N THR A 98 13.49 -0.97 -15.04
CA THR A 98 12.65 -1.24 -13.87
C THR A 98 11.37 -0.41 -13.91
N THR A 99 11.42 0.81 -14.46
CA THR A 99 10.24 1.64 -14.72
C THR A 99 9.29 0.97 -15.71
N ARG A 100 9.79 0.40 -16.82
CA ARG A 100 8.90 -0.30 -17.78
C ARG A 100 8.26 -1.53 -17.15
N ALA A 101 9.00 -2.32 -16.38
CA ALA A 101 8.44 -3.45 -15.64
C ALA A 101 7.35 -3.03 -14.64
N ALA A 102 7.55 -1.89 -13.96
CA ALA A 102 6.53 -1.34 -13.06
C ALA A 102 5.28 -0.88 -13.79
N LEU A 103 5.43 -0.14 -14.89
CA LEU A 103 4.30 0.30 -15.71
C LEU A 103 3.50 -0.90 -16.23
N THR A 104 4.18 -1.93 -16.74
CA THR A 104 3.53 -3.16 -17.19
C THR A 104 2.84 -3.92 -16.06
N THR A 105 3.39 -3.89 -14.84
CA THR A 105 2.69 -4.45 -13.67
C THR A 105 1.39 -3.70 -13.39
N LEU A 106 1.40 -2.37 -13.46
CA LEU A 106 0.20 -1.54 -13.28
C LEU A 106 -0.83 -1.76 -14.41
N GLU A 107 -0.38 -1.87 -15.66
CA GLU A 107 -1.19 -2.22 -16.84
C GLU A 107 -1.93 -3.55 -16.59
N ILE A 108 -1.20 -4.61 -16.18
CA ILE A 108 -1.79 -5.93 -15.88
C ILE A 108 -2.83 -5.85 -14.74
N ILE A 109 -2.52 -5.12 -13.67
CA ILE A 109 -3.46 -4.97 -12.54
C ILE A 109 -4.79 -4.35 -13.01
N ALA A 110 -4.71 -3.36 -13.91
CA ALA A 110 -5.88 -2.70 -14.48
C ALA A 110 -6.62 -3.62 -15.48
N ASP A 111 -5.91 -4.14 -16.47
CA ASP A 111 -6.48 -4.92 -17.59
C ASP A 111 -7.13 -6.22 -17.11
N GLU A 112 -6.51 -6.91 -16.14
CA GLU A 112 -7.05 -8.15 -15.58
C GLU A 112 -7.99 -7.92 -14.39
N SER A 113 -8.31 -6.66 -14.07
CA SER A 113 -9.18 -6.28 -12.94
C SER A 113 -8.77 -6.95 -11.62
N LEU A 114 -7.45 -7.02 -11.36
CA LEU A 114 -6.90 -7.77 -10.23
C LEU A 114 -7.34 -7.23 -8.88
N VAL A 115 -7.69 -5.95 -8.80
CA VAL A 115 -8.27 -5.34 -7.60
C VAL A 115 -9.62 -5.95 -7.25
N ALA A 116 -10.53 -6.02 -8.22
CA ALA A 116 -11.85 -6.60 -8.02
C ALA A 116 -11.76 -8.11 -7.74
N ARG A 117 -10.94 -8.82 -8.53
CA ARG A 117 -10.72 -10.26 -8.35
C ARG A 117 -10.11 -10.59 -6.98
N GLY A 118 -9.15 -9.78 -6.54
CA GLY A 118 -8.55 -9.93 -5.22
C GLY A 118 -9.56 -9.73 -4.08
N ALA A 119 -10.49 -8.78 -4.23
CA ALA A 119 -11.57 -8.59 -3.27
C ALA A 119 -12.52 -9.79 -3.21
N GLU A 120 -12.92 -10.34 -4.36
CA GLU A 120 -13.78 -11.51 -4.45
C GLU A 120 -13.13 -12.74 -3.80
N LEU A 121 -11.88 -13.04 -4.18
CA LEU A 121 -11.13 -14.17 -3.63
C LEU A 121 -10.83 -13.99 -2.14
N GLY A 122 -10.53 -12.76 -1.72
CA GLY A 122 -10.34 -12.41 -0.31
C GLY A 122 -11.62 -12.66 0.50
N ALA A 123 -12.78 -12.21 0.02
CA ALA A 123 -14.07 -12.45 0.66
C ALA A 123 -14.38 -13.95 0.78
N TYR A 124 -14.14 -14.71 -0.28
CA TYR A 124 -14.31 -16.16 -0.29
C TYR A 124 -13.39 -16.84 0.75
N ALA A 125 -12.10 -16.52 0.75
CA ALA A 125 -11.13 -17.09 1.67
C ALA A 125 -11.48 -16.78 3.14
N LEU A 126 -11.88 -15.53 3.42
CA LEU A 126 -12.33 -15.12 4.75
C LEU A 126 -13.60 -15.86 5.18
N GLY A 127 -14.54 -16.08 4.26
CA GLY A 127 -15.72 -16.91 4.49
C GLY A 127 -15.36 -18.35 4.88
N CYS A 128 -14.37 -18.96 4.21
CA CYS A 128 -13.86 -20.28 4.57
C CYS A 128 -13.19 -20.28 5.95
N ILE A 129 -12.36 -19.29 6.25
CA ILE A 129 -11.67 -19.16 7.54
C ILE A 129 -12.68 -18.99 8.68
N ALA A 130 -13.74 -18.23 8.46
CA ALA A 130 -14.81 -18.02 9.45
C ALA A 130 -15.54 -19.32 9.84
N GLN A 131 -15.48 -20.37 9.01
CA GLN A 131 -16.06 -21.68 9.33
C GLN A 131 -15.12 -22.58 10.13
N LEU A 132 -13.81 -22.31 10.14
CA LEU A 132 -12.82 -23.15 10.81
C LEU A 132 -13.11 -23.37 12.30
N PRO A 133 -13.51 -22.36 13.10
CA PRO A 133 -13.83 -22.57 14.51
C PRO A 133 -14.97 -23.56 14.75
N ARG A 134 -15.90 -23.72 13.78
CA ARG A 134 -17.00 -24.70 13.87
C ARG A 134 -16.51 -26.13 13.62
N ARG A 135 -15.46 -26.29 12.81
CA ARG A 135 -14.92 -27.61 12.39
C ARG A 135 -13.78 -28.07 13.27
N HIS A 136 -13.04 -27.14 13.85
CA HIS A 136 -11.81 -27.40 14.59
C HIS A 136 -11.81 -26.59 15.90
N PRO A 137 -12.13 -27.22 17.04
CA PRO A 137 -12.19 -26.56 18.34
C PRO A 137 -10.86 -25.93 18.81
N VAL A 138 -9.74 -26.33 18.23
CA VAL A 138 -8.41 -25.74 18.47
C VAL A 138 -8.29 -24.32 17.88
N VAL A 139 -9.10 -23.97 16.88
CA VAL A 139 -9.10 -22.64 16.26
C VAL A 139 -9.98 -21.72 17.10
N GLN A 140 -9.34 -20.92 17.96
CA GLN A 140 -9.97 -19.97 18.88
C GLN A 140 -9.58 -18.52 18.55
N GLY A 141 -10.37 -17.55 19.02
CA GLY A 141 -10.04 -16.12 18.90
C GLY A 141 -10.24 -15.47 17.52
N TRP A 142 -10.76 -16.20 16.52
CA TRP A 142 -11.12 -15.60 15.23
C TRP A 142 -12.36 -14.69 15.38
N PRO A 143 -12.32 -13.43 14.91
CA PRO A 143 -13.48 -12.54 14.94
C PRO A 143 -14.68 -13.17 14.23
N ARG A 144 -15.81 -13.31 14.91
CA ARG A 144 -17.04 -13.80 14.29
C ARG A 144 -17.62 -12.67 13.44
N ALA A 145 -17.90 -12.94 12.16
CA ALA A 145 -18.61 -12.00 11.31
C ALA A 145 -19.90 -11.54 12.02
N GLY A 146 -20.03 -10.23 12.26
CA GLY A 146 -21.19 -9.62 12.93
C GLY A 146 -21.05 -9.35 14.44
N ALA A 147 -19.94 -9.68 15.09
CA ALA A 147 -19.68 -9.26 16.47
C ALA A 147 -19.03 -7.87 16.47
N ALA A 148 -19.86 -6.81 16.38
CA ALA A 148 -19.42 -5.47 16.73
C ALA A 148 -19.11 -5.43 18.25
N ALA A 149 -17.93 -4.94 18.60
CA ALA A 149 -17.62 -4.42 19.92
C ALA A 149 -17.83 -2.90 19.91
#